data_AF-A0A2T4GU12-F1
#
_entry.id   AF-A0A2T4GU12-F1
#
_cell.length_a   1.000
_cell.length_b   1.000
_cell.length_c   1.000
_cell.angle_alpha   90.00
_cell.angle_beta   90.00
_cell.angle_gamma   90.00
#
_symmetry.space_group_name_H-M   'P 1'
#
loop_
_entity.id
_entity.type
_entity.pdbx_description
1 polymer ?
#
loop_
_entity_poly.entity_id
_entity_poly.type
_entity_poly.pdbx_seq_one_letter_code
_entity_poly.pdbx_strand_id
1 'polypeptide(L)'
;MSQDAATHLANIAKANGIAIPSTLPKETEVDSFALFQKVLQRPSGPELLANTERLSVLAQDFLRQQQAIKRQKRKEQMINIAVVSNQRGLAATQAQGEKISPKVLLIAMFYEESRNWLDPSSALPFSRKIRVPGLARGYEDIHVTEDGDVALLVVGTALINASLSISALLISPVFDLTKSYFILTGIAGVNPKRTTIGSVAFAKFAVQVDLQLEFDAREVPSEWGSGYVPMGAGKPDQFPGIVHGSEVFELNSALRDYALSVAKGVDLQDSPVAAEHRTLWKNSPEGIFDAATQKPSVLEGDVLSSNTFWHGHRISEAMEKVAKVYTAGQAEYTMTAQEDNALLAGLLNAALQGKVDFSRILLIRSASNFDRGHEDKPHQLPFVMDKGGLGPSTRNLYLTALKVIERILEEWSTRFEAGIAPQNYIGDIFGSLGGKPGFGDKYDIDQVWSH
;
A
#
# COMPACT_ATOMS: atom_id res chain seq x y z
N MET A 1 -18.16 19.41 -4.18
CA MET A 1 -19.30 18.92 -5.00
C MET A 1 -19.33 19.69 -6.31
N SER A 2 -19.68 19.08 -7.45
CA SER A 2 -19.77 19.81 -8.73
C SER A 2 -20.96 20.80 -8.73
N GLN A 3 -20.84 21.87 -9.52
CA GLN A 3 -21.78 22.99 -9.62
C GLN A 3 -23.22 22.55 -10.02
N ASP A 4 -23.34 21.39 -10.68
CA ASP A 4 -24.61 20.79 -11.08
C ASP A 4 -25.41 20.25 -9.88
N ALA A 5 -24.75 19.69 -8.87
CA ALA A 5 -25.41 19.11 -7.70
C ALA A 5 -26.03 20.20 -6.80
N ALA A 6 -25.34 21.33 -6.66
CA ALA A 6 -25.83 22.48 -5.89
C ALA A 6 -27.05 23.14 -6.56
N THR A 7 -27.00 23.26 -7.89
CA THR A 7 -28.12 23.80 -8.69
C THR A 7 -29.35 22.89 -8.61
N HIS A 8 -29.15 21.57 -8.61
CA HIS A 8 -30.23 20.60 -8.48
C HIS A 8 -30.93 20.68 -7.11
N LEU A 9 -30.15 20.78 -6.02
CA LEU A 9 -30.68 20.90 -4.67
C LEU A 9 -31.41 22.23 -4.44
N ALA A 10 -30.91 23.34 -5.01
CA ALA A 10 -31.58 24.64 -4.92
C ALA A 10 -32.95 24.65 -5.63
N ASN A 11 -33.06 23.97 -6.78
CA ASN A 11 -34.33 23.83 -7.51
C ASN A 11 -35.35 22.98 -6.74
N ILE A 12 -34.89 21.93 -6.05
CA ILE A 12 -35.75 21.09 -5.19
C ILE A 12 -36.27 21.90 -3.99
N ALA A 13 -35.42 22.68 -3.33
CA ALA A 13 -35.83 23.51 -2.19
C ALA A 13 -36.88 24.57 -2.60
N LYS A 14 -36.69 25.22 -3.76
CA LYS A 14 -37.65 26.20 -4.31
C LYS A 14 -39.00 25.57 -4.67
N ALA A 15 -39.00 24.35 -5.23
CA ALA A 15 -40.22 23.61 -5.55
C ALA A 15 -41.04 23.20 -4.31
N ASN A 16 -40.42 23.18 -3.13
CA ASN A 16 -41.05 22.81 -1.87
C ASN A 16 -41.34 24.03 -0.96
N GLY A 17 -41.30 25.26 -1.51
CA GLY A 17 -41.65 26.48 -0.76
C GLY A 17 -40.65 26.89 0.32
N ILE A 18 -39.43 26.34 0.30
CA ILE A 18 -38.37 26.67 1.26
C ILE A 18 -37.67 27.95 0.78
N ALA A 19 -37.76 29.02 1.57
CA ALA A 19 -37.09 30.28 1.24
C ALA A 19 -35.56 30.15 1.39
N ILE A 20 -34.84 30.36 0.28
CA ILE A 20 -33.37 30.40 0.26
C ILE A 20 -32.94 31.88 0.30
N PRO A 21 -32.05 32.31 1.22
CA PRO A 21 -31.57 33.68 1.28
C PRO A 21 -30.91 34.10 -0.05
N SER A 22 -31.16 35.32 -0.51
CA SER A 22 -30.68 35.84 -1.81
C SER A 22 -29.16 36.10 -1.89
N THR A 23 -28.42 35.83 -0.81
CA THR A 23 -26.96 35.87 -0.79
C THR A 23 -26.45 34.67 0.04
N LEU A 24 -25.77 33.75 -0.63
CA LEU A 24 -25.11 32.61 0.01
C LEU A 24 -23.86 33.10 0.76
N PRO A 25 -23.73 32.86 2.08
CA PRO A 25 -22.45 33.03 2.76
C PRO A 25 -21.45 31.99 2.21
N LYS A 26 -20.17 32.37 2.17
CA LYS A 26 -19.08 31.50 1.71
C LYS A 26 -19.09 30.16 2.46
N GLU A 27 -18.85 29.10 1.68
CA GLU A 27 -18.83 27.69 2.07
C GLU A 27 -18.17 27.45 3.43
N THR A 28 -18.98 27.07 4.43
CA THR A 28 -18.69 26.02 5.43
C THR A 28 -19.94 25.80 6.29
N GLU A 29 -20.24 24.53 6.59
CA GLU A 29 -21.26 24.03 7.51
C GLU A 29 -22.75 24.13 7.12
N VAL A 30 -23.24 23.11 6.41
CA VAL A 30 -24.63 22.64 6.56
C VAL A 30 -24.59 21.34 7.35
N ASP A 31 -25.02 21.40 8.62
CA ASP A 31 -25.17 20.21 9.46
C ASP A 31 -26.34 19.34 8.96
N SER A 32 -25.98 18.29 8.24
CA SER A 32 -26.91 17.36 7.61
C SER A 32 -27.67 16.52 8.65
N PHE A 33 -27.15 16.41 9.88
CA PHE A 33 -27.76 15.65 10.96
C PHE A 33 -28.88 16.43 11.65
N ALA A 34 -28.69 17.74 11.84
CA ALA A 34 -29.74 18.63 12.34
C ALA A 34 -30.96 18.71 11.38
N LEU A 35 -30.71 18.65 10.06
CA LEU A 35 -31.77 18.63 9.05
C LEU A 35 -32.56 17.30 9.09
N PHE A 36 -31.87 16.18 9.30
CA PHE A 36 -32.48 14.85 9.43
C PHE A 36 -33.32 14.73 10.72
N GLN A 37 -32.87 15.32 11.84
CA GLN A 37 -33.65 15.33 13.09
C GLN A 37 -34.94 16.15 12.99
N LYS A 38 -34.96 17.25 12.22
CA LYS A 38 -36.18 18.03 11.97
C LYS A 38 -37.23 17.26 11.16
N VAL A 39 -36.81 16.36 10.28
CA VAL A 39 -37.70 15.50 9.49
C VAL A 39 -38.34 14.39 10.34
N LEU A 40 -37.67 13.98 11.43
CA LEU A 40 -38.16 12.91 12.32
C LEU A 40 -39.09 13.39 13.45
N GLN A 41 -39.28 14.70 13.63
CA GLN A 41 -40.27 15.22 14.59
C GLN A 41 -41.69 15.12 13.99
N ARG A 42 -42.49 14.24 14.59
CA ARG A 42 -43.78 13.72 14.10
C ARG A 42 -44.80 14.82 13.72
N PRO A 43 -45.35 14.82 12.48
CA PRO A 43 -46.70 15.33 12.23
C PRO A 43 -47.74 14.28 12.62
N SER A 44 -48.77 14.67 13.38
CA SER A 44 -49.94 13.83 13.66
C SER A 44 -51.10 14.22 12.74
N GLY A 45 -51.74 13.25 12.09
CA GLY A 45 -52.99 13.44 11.34
C GLY A 45 -52.87 13.23 9.81
N PRO A 46 -53.84 13.75 9.03
CA PRO A 46 -53.97 13.51 7.57
C PRO A 46 -52.72 13.83 6.72
N GLU A 47 -51.82 14.68 7.23
CA GLU A 47 -50.53 15.00 6.60
C GLU A 47 -49.56 13.82 6.53
N LEU A 48 -49.64 12.85 7.47
CA LEU A 48 -48.77 11.66 7.44
C LEU A 48 -49.12 10.76 6.24
N LEU A 49 -50.41 10.65 5.90
CA LEU A 49 -50.86 9.85 4.75
C LEU A 49 -50.41 10.50 3.44
N ALA A 50 -50.59 11.82 3.31
CA ALA A 50 -50.19 12.57 2.12
C ALA A 50 -48.66 12.57 1.92
N ASN A 51 -47.87 12.63 3.00
CA ASN A 51 -46.41 12.53 2.93
C ASN A 51 -45.94 11.11 2.63
N THR A 52 -46.64 10.08 3.11
CA THR A 52 -46.32 8.67 2.80
C THR A 52 -46.58 8.37 1.32
N GLU A 53 -47.67 8.87 0.74
CA GLU A 53 -47.95 8.74 -0.69
C GLU A 53 -46.91 9.48 -1.55
N ARG A 54 -46.53 10.71 -1.18
CA ARG A 54 -45.48 11.47 -1.88
C ARG A 54 -44.11 10.79 -1.82
N LEU A 55 -43.74 10.25 -0.66
CA LEU A 55 -42.49 9.50 -0.50
C LEU A 55 -42.50 8.18 -1.29
N SER A 56 -43.65 7.52 -1.38
CA SER A 56 -43.81 6.31 -2.21
C SER A 56 -43.61 6.62 -3.70
N VAL A 57 -44.18 7.72 -4.19
CA VAL A 57 -43.98 8.17 -5.59
C VAL A 57 -42.52 8.53 -5.86
N LEU A 58 -41.87 9.27 -4.95
CA LEU A 58 -40.45 9.61 -5.07
C LEU A 58 -39.54 8.37 -5.03
N ALA A 59 -39.84 7.39 -4.17
CA ALA A 59 -39.09 6.13 -4.12
C ALA A 59 -39.25 5.31 -5.41
N GLN A 60 -40.45 5.30 -6.00
CA GLN A 60 -40.68 4.65 -7.30
C GLN A 60 -39.95 5.37 -8.44
N ASP A 61 -39.92 6.69 -8.46
CA ASP A 61 -39.14 7.46 -9.45
C ASP A 61 -37.64 7.26 -9.29
N PHE A 62 -37.14 7.22 -8.06
CA PHE A 62 -35.75 6.90 -7.78
C PHE A 62 -35.39 5.48 -8.27
N LEU A 63 -36.24 4.49 -8.02
CA LEU A 63 -36.08 3.12 -8.53
C LEU A 63 -36.08 3.08 -10.07
N ARG A 64 -36.98 3.84 -10.73
CA ARG A 64 -37.00 3.96 -12.20
C ARG A 64 -35.70 4.57 -12.73
N GLN A 65 -35.19 5.62 -12.11
CA GLN A 65 -33.92 6.26 -12.49
C GLN A 65 -32.72 5.32 -12.28
N GLN A 66 -32.67 4.58 -11.17
CA GLN A 66 -31.62 3.58 -10.92
C GLN A 66 -31.65 2.44 -11.95
N GLN A 67 -32.83 2.00 -12.37
CA GLN A 67 -32.97 1.01 -13.44
C GLN A 67 -32.56 1.57 -14.81
N ALA A 68 -32.87 2.83 -15.11
CA ALA A 68 -32.43 3.50 -16.33
C ALA A 68 -30.89 3.64 -16.38
N ILE A 69 -30.27 4.03 -15.26
CA ILE A 69 -28.80 4.10 -15.13
C ILE A 69 -28.17 2.70 -15.30
N LYS A 70 -28.76 1.65 -14.70
CA LYS A 70 -28.30 0.26 -14.93
C LYS A 70 -28.41 -0.18 -16.39
N ARG A 71 -29.47 0.21 -17.10
CA ARG A 71 -29.65 -0.09 -18.53
C ARG A 71 -28.64 0.68 -19.39
N GLN A 72 -28.35 1.94 -19.05
CA GLN A 72 -27.36 2.74 -19.75
C GLN A 72 -25.94 2.20 -19.54
N LYS A 73 -25.57 1.84 -18.30
CA LYS A 73 -24.31 1.15 -18.01
C LYS A 73 -24.18 -0.18 -18.76
N ARG A 74 -25.26 -0.96 -18.89
CA ARG A 74 -25.25 -2.19 -19.72
C ARG A 74 -25.04 -1.90 -21.21
N LYS A 75 -25.63 -0.84 -21.74
CA LYS A 75 -25.39 -0.40 -23.13
C LYS A 75 -23.94 0.06 -23.33
N GLU A 76 -23.39 0.85 -22.42
CA GLU A 76 -21.98 1.26 -22.43
C GLU A 76 -21.04 0.06 -22.33
N GLN A 77 -21.38 -0.95 -21.52
CA GLN A 77 -20.63 -2.19 -21.40
C GLN A 77 -20.68 -3.03 -22.69
N MET A 78 -21.83 -3.09 -23.37
CA MET A 78 -21.97 -3.74 -24.68
C MET A 78 -21.24 -2.99 -25.80
N ILE A 79 -21.23 -1.66 -25.77
CA ILE A 79 -20.42 -0.83 -26.69
C ILE A 79 -18.93 -1.07 -26.45
N ASN A 80 -18.49 -1.15 -25.19
CA ASN A 80 -17.10 -1.50 -24.85
C ASN A 80 -16.72 -2.91 -25.29
N ILE A 81 -17.63 -3.90 -25.21
CA ILE A 81 -17.39 -5.24 -25.74
C ILE A 81 -17.25 -5.22 -27.27
N ALA A 82 -18.06 -4.42 -27.98
CA ALA A 82 -17.95 -4.25 -29.43
C ALA A 82 -16.64 -3.53 -29.86
N VAL A 83 -16.15 -2.59 -29.06
CA VAL A 83 -14.85 -1.92 -29.26
C VAL A 83 -13.68 -2.89 -29.04
N VAL A 84 -13.76 -3.78 -28.05
CA VAL A 84 -12.74 -4.81 -27.77
C VAL A 84 -12.64 -5.83 -28.92
N SER A 85 -13.74 -6.14 -29.62
CA SER A 85 -13.71 -7.01 -30.80
C SER A 85 -13.00 -6.39 -32.02
N ASN A 86 -12.94 -5.06 -32.13
CA ASN A 86 -12.20 -4.37 -33.21
C ASN A 86 -10.70 -4.16 -32.89
N GLN A 87 -10.27 -4.37 -31.64
CA GLN A 87 -8.86 -4.28 -31.25
C GLN A 87 -8.07 -5.58 -31.48
N ARG A 88 -8.74 -6.71 -31.77
CA ARG A 88 -8.06 -7.97 -32.15
C ARG A 88 -7.31 -7.86 -33.49
N GLY A 89 -7.61 -6.86 -34.32
CA GLY A 89 -6.88 -6.56 -35.56
C GLY A 89 -5.70 -5.59 -35.39
N LEU A 90 -5.47 -5.01 -34.20
CA LEU A 90 -4.44 -4.00 -33.95
C LEU A 90 -3.26 -4.52 -33.11
N ALA A 91 -3.36 -5.72 -32.53
CA ALA A 91 -2.29 -6.33 -31.74
C ALA A 91 -1.10 -6.87 -32.58
N ALA A 92 -1.20 -6.85 -33.91
CA ALA A 92 -0.15 -7.34 -34.81
C ALA A 92 0.71 -6.23 -35.45
N THR A 93 0.53 -4.96 -35.06
CA THR A 93 1.18 -3.83 -35.74
C THR A 93 1.71 -2.75 -34.79
N GLN A 94 2.19 -3.14 -33.60
CA GLN A 94 2.90 -2.22 -32.70
C GLN A 94 4.10 -2.89 -32.03
N ALA A 95 5.21 -2.99 -32.76
CA ALA A 95 6.56 -3.12 -32.19
C ALA A 95 7.64 -2.79 -33.24
N GLN A 96 7.65 -1.53 -33.71
CA GLN A 96 8.85 -0.88 -34.25
C GLN A 96 9.03 0.52 -33.61
N GLY A 97 8.57 0.68 -32.36
CA GLY A 97 8.92 1.81 -31.51
C GLY A 97 10.03 1.43 -30.55
N GLU A 98 10.90 2.37 -30.21
CA GLU A 98 11.90 2.22 -29.15
C GLU A 98 11.20 1.90 -27.82
N LYS A 99 11.71 0.91 -27.08
CA LYS A 99 11.16 0.52 -25.77
C LYS A 99 11.39 1.62 -24.75
N ILE A 100 10.46 1.79 -23.81
CA ILE A 100 10.64 2.70 -22.69
C ILE A 100 11.57 2.04 -21.68
N SER A 101 12.70 2.70 -21.38
CA SER A 101 13.76 2.15 -20.53
C SER A 101 13.98 3.05 -19.31
N PRO A 102 13.05 3.03 -18.32
CA PRO A 102 13.15 3.95 -17.19
C PRO A 102 14.39 3.63 -16.35
N LYS A 103 15.10 4.68 -15.93
CA LYS A 103 16.17 4.57 -14.92
C LYS A 103 15.58 4.17 -13.57
N VAL A 104 14.41 4.71 -13.24
CA VAL A 104 13.67 4.40 -12.01
C VAL A 104 12.24 3.99 -12.33
N LEU A 105 11.83 2.82 -11.83
CA LEU A 105 10.44 2.41 -11.71
C LEU A 105 10.01 2.53 -10.24
N LEU A 106 9.22 3.55 -9.96
CA LEU A 106 8.55 3.76 -8.68
C LEU A 106 7.28 2.91 -8.62
N ILE A 107 7.08 2.21 -7.50
CA ILE A 107 5.87 1.43 -7.24
C ILE A 107 5.15 2.02 -6.03
N ALA A 108 3.86 2.31 -6.21
CA ALA A 108 2.93 2.63 -5.14
C ALA A 108 1.81 1.57 -5.10
N MET A 109 1.12 1.41 -3.98
CA MET A 109 0.10 0.37 -3.81
C MET A 109 -1.29 0.91 -4.13
N PHE A 110 -1.59 2.17 -3.79
CA PHE A 110 -2.90 2.78 -4.07
C PHE A 110 -2.85 4.32 -4.17
N TYR A 111 -4.02 4.92 -4.44
CA TYR A 111 -4.17 6.35 -4.73
C TYR A 111 -3.48 7.28 -3.71
N GLU A 112 -3.70 7.10 -2.40
CA GLU A 112 -3.14 8.02 -1.39
C GLU A 112 -1.61 8.03 -1.36
N GLU A 113 -0.98 6.91 -1.70
CA GLU A 113 0.48 6.81 -1.83
C GLU A 113 0.97 7.42 -3.15
N SER A 114 0.20 7.30 -4.23
CA SER A 114 0.53 7.88 -5.53
C SER A 114 0.27 9.38 -5.63
N ARG A 115 -0.62 9.94 -4.78
CA ARG A 115 -1.18 11.28 -4.99
C ARG A 115 -0.12 12.39 -5.01
N ASN A 116 0.91 12.30 -4.15
CA ASN A 116 1.96 13.32 -4.09
C ASN A 116 2.84 13.29 -5.34
N TRP A 117 3.00 12.12 -5.96
CA TRP A 117 3.75 11.95 -7.20
C TRP A 117 2.98 12.45 -8.43
N LEU A 118 1.66 12.24 -8.43
CA LEU A 118 0.75 12.63 -9.52
C LEU A 118 0.18 14.04 -9.37
N ASP A 119 0.50 14.73 -8.27
CA ASP A 119 0.09 16.11 -8.05
C ASP A 119 0.79 17.03 -9.07
N PRO A 120 0.11 18.05 -9.63
CA PRO A 120 0.72 19.01 -10.55
C PRO A 120 1.95 19.75 -9.99
N SER A 121 2.09 19.82 -8.66
CA SER A 121 3.26 20.41 -7.98
C SER A 121 4.40 19.42 -7.70
N SER A 122 4.26 18.16 -8.11
CA SER A 122 5.31 17.15 -8.02
C SER A 122 6.57 17.62 -8.75
N ALA A 123 7.74 17.28 -8.20
CA ALA A 123 9.03 17.53 -8.85
C ALA A 123 9.23 16.62 -10.09
N LEU A 124 8.44 15.56 -10.22
CA LEU A 124 8.49 14.61 -11.33
C LEU A 124 7.16 14.68 -12.11
N PRO A 125 7.08 15.47 -13.20
CA PRO A 125 5.87 15.59 -13.99
C PRO A 125 5.69 14.36 -14.90
N PHE A 126 4.74 13.49 -14.55
CA PHE A 126 4.36 12.34 -15.37
C PHE A 126 3.37 12.73 -16.48
N SER A 127 3.89 13.26 -17.58
CA SER A 127 3.11 13.73 -18.75
C SER A 127 2.54 12.59 -19.61
N ARG A 128 3.15 11.41 -19.58
CA ARG A 128 2.80 10.27 -20.43
C ARG A 128 2.05 9.21 -19.63
N LYS A 129 1.10 8.55 -20.27
CA LYS A 129 0.34 7.41 -19.72
C LYS A 129 0.41 6.24 -20.67
N ILE A 130 0.90 5.12 -20.18
CA ILE A 130 1.09 3.90 -20.96
C ILE A 130 0.13 2.84 -20.44
N ARG A 131 -0.88 2.52 -21.24
CA ARG A 131 -1.86 1.49 -20.89
C ARG A 131 -1.21 0.11 -20.96
N VAL A 132 -1.22 -0.64 -19.85
CA VAL A 132 -0.75 -2.02 -19.81
C VAL A 132 -1.90 -2.95 -19.42
N PRO A 133 -2.31 -3.90 -20.29
CA PRO A 133 -3.32 -4.90 -19.94
C PRO A 133 -2.89 -5.76 -18.74
N GLY A 134 -3.84 -6.09 -17.86
CA GLY A 134 -3.58 -6.94 -16.69
C GLY A 134 -3.28 -6.18 -15.40
N LEU A 135 -3.05 -4.86 -15.47
CA LEU A 135 -2.95 -4.02 -14.27
C LEU A 135 -4.26 -3.94 -13.49
N ALA A 136 -4.15 -3.66 -12.19
CA ALA A 136 -5.27 -3.55 -11.27
C ALA A 136 -6.33 -2.53 -11.74
N ARG A 137 -7.59 -2.84 -11.43
CA ARG A 137 -8.73 -1.98 -11.75
C ARG A 137 -8.60 -0.63 -11.04
N GLY A 138 -8.75 0.47 -11.78
CA GLY A 138 -8.54 1.83 -11.30
C GLY A 138 -7.09 2.31 -11.40
N TYR A 139 -6.15 1.43 -11.76
CA TYR A 139 -4.72 1.70 -11.93
C TYR A 139 -4.21 1.12 -13.25
N GLU A 140 -4.96 1.38 -14.31
CA GLU A 140 -4.76 0.78 -15.63
C GLU A 140 -3.56 1.30 -16.43
N ASP A 141 -2.97 2.41 -15.99
CA ASP A 141 -1.91 3.12 -16.70
C ASP A 141 -0.62 3.14 -15.88
N ILE A 142 0.51 3.01 -16.57
CA ILE A 142 1.83 3.37 -16.05
C ILE A 142 2.10 4.82 -16.42
N HIS A 143 2.39 5.62 -15.41
CA HIS A 143 2.68 7.04 -15.55
C HIS A 143 4.17 7.20 -15.84
N VAL A 144 4.53 7.97 -16.87
CA VAL A 144 5.92 8.10 -17.30
C VAL A 144 6.26 9.58 -17.49
N THR A 145 7.46 9.99 -17.07
CA THR A 145 7.98 11.33 -17.36
C THR A 145 8.17 11.51 -18.87
N GLU A 146 8.21 12.76 -19.34
CA GLU A 146 8.30 13.05 -20.78
C GLU A 146 9.51 12.35 -21.43
N ASP A 147 10.67 12.45 -20.78
CA ASP A 147 11.94 11.84 -21.18
C ASP A 147 11.98 10.31 -21.04
N GLY A 148 11.05 9.71 -20.29
CA GLY A 148 11.02 8.28 -20.03
C GLY A 148 11.92 7.80 -18.89
N ASP A 149 12.64 8.69 -18.20
CA ASP A 149 13.62 8.32 -17.17
C ASP A 149 12.97 7.77 -15.88
N VAL A 150 11.76 8.23 -15.55
CA VAL A 150 11.02 7.77 -14.37
C VAL A 150 9.64 7.29 -14.77
N ALA A 151 9.26 6.12 -14.27
CA ALA A 151 7.93 5.57 -14.40
C ALA A 151 7.34 5.27 -13.02
N LEU A 152 6.03 5.47 -12.87
CA LEU A 152 5.25 5.18 -11.68
C LEU A 152 4.16 4.16 -12.03
N LEU A 153 4.18 3.04 -11.32
CA LEU A 153 3.15 2.02 -11.35
C LEU A 153 2.37 2.03 -10.02
N VAL A 154 1.04 2.00 -10.10
CA VAL A 154 0.18 1.74 -8.93
C VAL A 154 -0.37 0.32 -9.03
N VAL A 155 -0.06 -0.54 -8.05
CA VAL A 155 -0.28 -2.00 -8.21
C VAL A 155 -1.61 -2.51 -7.65
N GLY A 156 -2.31 -1.71 -6.84
CA GLY A 156 -3.45 -2.15 -6.06
C GLY A 156 -3.02 -2.78 -4.73
N THR A 157 -3.91 -2.75 -3.75
CA THR A 157 -3.63 -3.31 -2.41
C THR A 157 -3.74 -4.82 -2.38
N ALA A 158 -3.07 -5.43 -1.41
CA ALA A 158 -2.97 -6.89 -1.18
C ALA A 158 -2.08 -7.65 -2.18
N LEU A 159 -1.49 -8.75 -1.68
CA LEU A 159 -0.49 -9.56 -2.36
C LEU A 159 -0.94 -10.02 -3.76
N ILE A 160 -2.22 -10.37 -3.94
CA ILE A 160 -2.75 -10.85 -5.23
C ILE A 160 -2.74 -9.74 -6.29
N ASN A 161 -3.21 -8.54 -5.95
CA ASN A 161 -3.21 -7.44 -6.92
C ASN A 161 -1.77 -7.00 -7.23
N ALA A 162 -0.93 -6.92 -6.20
CA ALA A 162 0.48 -6.62 -6.36
C ALA A 162 1.18 -7.61 -7.32
N SER A 163 0.97 -8.92 -7.12
CA SER A 163 1.53 -9.99 -7.97
C SER A 163 1.04 -9.91 -9.43
N LEU A 164 -0.26 -9.70 -9.65
CA LEU A 164 -0.83 -9.60 -10.99
C LEU A 164 -0.33 -8.35 -11.73
N SER A 165 -0.32 -7.19 -11.06
CA SER A 165 0.11 -5.93 -11.64
C SER A 165 1.60 -5.92 -11.99
N ILE A 166 2.47 -6.41 -11.09
CA ILE A 166 3.91 -6.48 -11.37
C ILE A 166 4.19 -7.48 -12.50
N SER A 167 3.49 -8.62 -12.51
CA SER A 167 3.64 -9.61 -13.59
C SER A 167 3.24 -9.04 -14.95
N ALA A 168 2.13 -8.28 -15.00
CA ALA A 168 1.68 -7.61 -16.22
C ALA A 168 2.70 -6.59 -16.74
N LEU A 169 3.37 -5.83 -15.87
CA LEU A 169 4.48 -4.97 -16.26
C LEU A 169 5.66 -5.80 -16.80
N LEU A 170 6.10 -6.83 -16.08
CA LEU A 170 7.32 -7.59 -16.38
C LEU A 170 7.23 -8.42 -17.69
N ILE A 171 6.02 -8.74 -18.15
CA ILE A 171 5.80 -9.42 -19.44
C ILE A 171 5.49 -8.45 -20.58
N SER A 172 5.27 -7.16 -20.28
CA SER A 172 4.93 -6.17 -21.29
C SER A 172 6.10 -5.96 -22.26
N PRO A 173 5.88 -6.02 -23.59
CA PRO A 173 6.93 -5.78 -24.57
C PRO A 173 7.34 -4.30 -24.67
N VAL A 174 6.59 -3.41 -24.00
CA VAL A 174 6.74 -1.95 -24.09
C VAL A 174 7.96 -1.44 -23.32
N PHE A 175 8.37 -2.16 -22.27
CA PHE A 175 9.42 -1.72 -21.36
C PHE A 175 10.69 -2.57 -21.50
N ASP A 176 11.84 -1.92 -21.36
CA ASP A 176 13.11 -2.57 -21.05
C ASP A 176 13.50 -2.19 -19.62
N LEU A 177 13.52 -3.18 -18.74
CA LEU A 177 13.72 -2.99 -17.30
C LEU A 177 15.06 -3.54 -16.81
N THR A 178 15.94 -3.92 -17.73
CA THR A 178 17.19 -4.62 -17.43
C THR A 178 18.16 -3.82 -16.56
N LYS A 179 18.09 -2.48 -16.61
CA LYS A 179 18.90 -1.56 -15.79
C LYS A 179 18.10 -0.74 -14.79
N SER A 180 16.77 -0.89 -14.75
CA SER A 180 15.90 -0.05 -13.92
C SER A 180 16.11 -0.31 -12.44
N TYR A 181 16.10 0.76 -11.64
CA TYR A 181 15.95 0.67 -10.19
C TYR A 181 14.48 0.59 -9.84
N PHE A 182 14.12 -0.38 -9.01
CA PHE A 182 12.76 -0.53 -8.50
C PHE A 182 12.70 0.06 -7.10
N ILE A 183 11.90 1.10 -6.91
CA ILE A 183 11.68 1.69 -5.59
C ILE A 183 10.26 1.37 -5.17
N LEU A 184 10.14 0.41 -4.25
CA LEU A 184 8.88 -0.02 -3.68
C LEU A 184 8.55 0.95 -2.55
N THR A 185 7.50 1.75 -2.73
CA THR A 185 7.08 2.76 -1.77
C THR A 185 5.66 2.51 -1.30
N GLY A 186 5.45 2.53 0.00
CA GLY A 186 4.10 2.53 0.56
C GLY A 186 4.07 2.97 2.01
N ILE A 187 2.87 3.26 2.50
CA ILE A 187 2.66 3.46 3.93
C ILE A 187 2.63 2.09 4.64
N ALA A 188 2.71 2.12 5.96
CA ALA A 188 2.80 0.94 6.81
C ALA A 188 2.21 1.20 8.21
N GLY A 189 1.75 0.12 8.85
CA GLY A 189 1.67 0.06 10.30
C GLY A 189 3.07 -0.04 10.88
N VAL A 190 3.35 0.69 11.96
CA VAL A 190 4.68 0.72 12.59
C VAL A 190 4.66 -0.02 13.91
N ASN A 191 5.73 -0.78 14.16
CA ASN A 191 5.98 -1.38 15.46
C ASN A 191 6.42 -0.28 16.46
N PRO A 192 5.63 0.02 17.51
CA PRO A 192 5.92 1.09 18.47
C PRO A 192 7.20 0.86 19.28
N LYS A 193 7.74 -0.37 19.30
CA LYS A 193 9.05 -0.66 19.93
C LYS A 193 10.23 -0.06 19.15
N ARG A 194 10.03 0.21 17.86
CA ARG A 194 11.14 0.54 16.94
C ARG A 194 11.16 2.00 16.56
N THR A 195 10.01 2.57 16.24
CA THR A 195 9.90 3.96 15.80
C THR A 195 8.45 4.44 15.91
N THR A 196 8.11 5.53 15.24
CA THR A 196 6.86 6.22 15.43
C THR A 196 6.19 6.69 14.13
N ILE A 197 4.92 7.06 14.22
CA ILE A 197 4.10 7.61 13.13
C ILE A 197 4.83 8.76 12.44
N GLY A 198 4.82 8.73 11.11
CA GLY A 198 5.51 9.68 10.22
C GLY A 198 6.94 9.29 9.87
N SER A 199 7.56 8.34 10.57
CA SER A 199 8.93 7.89 10.28
C SER A 199 9.00 7.10 8.98
N VAL A 200 10.17 7.07 8.35
CA VAL A 200 10.41 6.37 7.08
C VAL A 200 11.54 5.35 7.26
N ALA A 201 11.25 4.08 6.99
CA ALA A 201 12.17 2.97 7.13
C ALA A 201 12.66 2.45 5.78
N PHE A 202 13.96 2.14 5.73
CA PHE A 202 14.64 1.48 4.62
C PHE A 202 14.93 0.03 4.98
N ALA A 203 14.31 -0.90 4.27
CA ALA A 203 14.35 -2.32 4.59
C ALA A 203 15.50 -3.04 3.91
N LYS A 204 16.09 -3.99 4.64
CA LYS A 204 16.98 -5.01 4.09
C LYS A 204 16.23 -6.33 3.86
N PHE A 205 15.27 -6.65 4.73
CA PHE A 205 14.42 -7.83 4.62
C PHE A 205 12.95 -7.48 4.38
N ALA A 206 12.30 -8.32 3.58
CA ALA A 206 10.86 -8.42 3.51
C ALA A 206 10.45 -9.86 3.89
N VAL A 207 9.61 -10.01 4.91
CA VAL A 207 9.21 -11.31 5.45
C VAL A 207 7.70 -11.50 5.31
N GLN A 208 7.26 -12.53 4.60
CA GLN A 208 5.85 -12.89 4.55
C GLN A 208 5.50 -13.73 5.77
N VAL A 209 4.73 -13.17 6.69
CA VAL A 209 4.49 -13.76 8.01
C VAL A 209 3.15 -14.46 8.13
N ASP A 210 2.33 -14.48 7.08
CA ASP A 210 1.01 -15.13 7.09
C ASP A 210 0.97 -16.52 6.43
N LEU A 211 2.12 -17.01 5.93
CA LEU A 211 2.27 -18.39 5.45
C LEU A 211 2.45 -19.36 6.63
N GLN A 212 1.41 -19.46 7.45
CA GLN A 212 1.36 -20.22 8.68
C GLN A 212 -0.01 -20.92 8.84
N LEU A 213 -0.08 -21.90 9.73
CA LEU A 213 -1.35 -22.41 10.24
C LEU A 213 -1.95 -21.36 11.19
N GLU A 214 -3.23 -21.05 11.02
CA GLU A 214 -4.01 -20.24 11.95
C GLU A 214 -5.02 -21.13 12.69
N PHE A 215 -4.92 -21.15 14.01
CA PHE A 215 -5.87 -21.81 14.90
C PHE A 215 -6.84 -20.79 15.49
N ASP A 216 -8.10 -21.21 15.66
CA ASP A 216 -9.12 -20.36 16.28
C ASP A 216 -8.66 -19.88 17.66
N ALA A 217 -8.68 -18.57 17.90
CA ALA A 217 -8.15 -17.96 19.11
C ALA A 217 -8.76 -18.51 20.43
N ARG A 218 -9.94 -19.15 20.38
CA ARG A 218 -10.59 -19.78 21.54
C ARG A 218 -10.06 -21.18 21.86
N GLU A 219 -9.36 -21.79 20.92
CA GLU A 219 -8.79 -23.14 21.01
C GLU A 219 -7.26 -23.11 21.21
N VAL A 220 -6.65 -21.93 21.09
CA VAL A 220 -5.21 -21.73 21.25
C VAL A 220 -4.77 -22.03 22.69
N PRO A 221 -3.81 -22.95 22.89
CA PRO A 221 -3.21 -23.19 24.21
C PRO A 221 -2.57 -21.92 24.77
N SER A 222 -2.71 -21.68 26.08
CA SER A 222 -2.28 -20.43 26.71
C SER A 222 -0.76 -20.20 26.61
N GLU A 223 0.02 -21.27 26.48
CA GLU A 223 1.47 -21.24 26.37
C GLU A 223 1.99 -20.86 24.96
N TRP A 224 1.14 -20.88 23.92
CA TRP A 224 1.55 -20.52 22.55
C TRP A 224 1.66 -19.01 22.34
N GLY A 225 0.92 -18.22 23.12
CA GLY A 225 0.87 -16.76 23.02
C GLY A 225 0.06 -16.22 21.82
N SER A 226 0.03 -16.94 20.69
CA SER A 226 -0.85 -16.69 19.54
C SER A 226 -1.27 -18.00 18.88
N GLY A 227 -2.28 -17.92 17.98
CA GLY A 227 -2.76 -19.06 17.20
C GLY A 227 -2.00 -19.33 15.91
N TYR A 228 -0.83 -18.73 15.71
CA TYR A 228 -0.04 -18.91 14.49
C TYR A 228 1.08 -19.92 14.71
N VAL A 229 1.16 -20.92 13.82
CA VAL A 229 2.22 -21.92 13.83
C VAL A 229 2.83 -22.04 12.42
N PRO A 230 4.15 -21.87 12.25
CA PRO A 230 4.80 -22.07 10.95
C PRO A 230 4.50 -23.43 10.33
N MET A 231 4.34 -23.46 9.01
CA MET A 231 3.92 -24.68 8.32
C MET A 231 4.91 -25.83 8.54
N GLY A 232 4.42 -26.99 8.95
CA GLY A 232 5.25 -28.16 9.27
C GLY A 232 6.07 -28.06 10.57
N ALA A 233 5.97 -26.97 11.32
CA ALA A 233 6.62 -26.82 12.62
C ALA A 233 5.83 -27.47 13.76
N GLY A 234 6.53 -27.86 14.82
CA GLY A 234 5.90 -28.48 16.01
C GLY A 234 5.36 -27.48 17.03
N LYS A 235 5.76 -26.20 16.95
CA LYS A 235 5.33 -25.11 17.85
C LYS A 235 5.54 -23.72 17.21
N PRO A 236 4.88 -22.65 17.70
CA PRO A 236 4.89 -21.31 17.08
C PRO A 236 6.25 -20.64 16.83
N ASP A 237 7.27 -20.97 17.62
CA ASP A 237 8.58 -20.30 17.63
C ASP A 237 9.66 -21.09 16.88
N GLN A 238 9.26 -21.94 15.93
CA GLN A 238 10.16 -22.80 15.15
C GLN A 238 10.17 -22.43 13.68
N PHE A 239 11.27 -22.79 13.02
CA PHE A 239 11.39 -22.61 11.58
C PHE A 239 10.45 -23.59 10.86
N PRO A 240 9.82 -23.17 9.74
CA PRO A 240 8.87 -24.01 9.03
C PRO A 240 9.56 -25.24 8.43
N GLY A 241 8.88 -26.38 8.50
CA GLY A 241 9.28 -27.60 7.79
C GLY A 241 8.81 -27.63 6.33
N ILE A 242 7.93 -26.70 5.95
CA ILE A 242 7.38 -26.54 4.59
C ILE A 242 7.41 -25.05 4.23
N VAL A 243 7.96 -24.72 3.06
CA VAL A 243 8.05 -23.34 2.56
C VAL A 243 7.58 -23.22 1.11
N HIS A 244 7.29 -22.01 0.67
CA HIS A 244 6.72 -21.68 -0.65
C HIS A 244 7.64 -20.78 -1.49
N GLY A 245 8.75 -20.32 -0.92
CA GLY A 245 9.76 -19.48 -1.56
C GLY A 245 9.57 -17.98 -1.40
N SER A 246 8.38 -17.52 -0.97
CA SER A 246 8.10 -16.10 -0.74
C SER A 246 8.25 -15.66 0.72
N GLU A 247 8.62 -16.58 1.63
CA GLU A 247 8.73 -16.32 3.06
C GLU A 247 9.70 -15.20 3.40
N VAL A 248 10.87 -15.16 2.76
CA VAL A 248 11.92 -14.17 3.04
C VAL A 248 12.59 -13.74 1.75
N PHE A 249 12.74 -12.43 1.59
CA PHE A 249 13.66 -11.83 0.63
C PHE A 249 14.69 -10.95 1.33
N GLU A 250 15.96 -11.11 1.00
CA GLU A 250 17.04 -10.19 1.38
C GLU A 250 17.38 -9.26 0.20
N LEU A 251 17.49 -7.97 0.48
CA LEU A 251 17.77 -6.91 -0.49
C LEU A 251 19.21 -6.40 -0.34
N ASN A 252 19.68 -5.68 -1.37
CA ASN A 252 21.03 -5.16 -1.43
C ASN A 252 21.30 -4.12 -0.32
N SER A 253 22.08 -4.50 0.69
CA SER A 253 22.38 -3.63 1.83
C SER A 253 23.17 -2.39 1.43
N ALA A 254 24.09 -2.50 0.45
CA ALA A 254 24.88 -1.37 -0.01
C ALA A 254 24.02 -0.31 -0.72
N LEU A 255 23.03 -0.73 -1.51
CA LEU A 255 22.04 0.18 -2.10
C LEU A 255 21.16 0.83 -1.03
N ARG A 256 20.68 0.02 -0.06
CA ARG A 256 19.89 0.48 1.09
C ARG A 256 20.64 1.53 1.91
N ASP A 257 21.89 1.27 2.25
CA ASP A 257 22.74 2.14 3.08
C ASP A 257 23.04 3.46 2.35
N TYR A 258 23.32 3.41 1.05
CA TYR A 258 23.47 4.60 0.23
C TYR A 258 22.18 5.44 0.24
N ALA A 259 21.04 4.81 -0.06
CA ALA A 259 19.75 5.47 -0.15
C ALA A 259 19.36 6.12 1.20
N LEU A 260 19.60 5.40 2.31
CA LEU A 260 19.42 5.92 3.65
C LEU A 260 20.33 7.13 3.92
N SER A 261 21.61 7.07 3.52
CA SER A 261 22.57 8.15 3.78
C SER A 261 22.15 9.48 3.13
N VAL A 262 21.57 9.43 1.93
CA VAL A 262 21.09 10.64 1.23
C VAL A 262 19.73 11.11 1.74
N ALA A 263 18.92 10.19 2.29
CA ALA A 263 17.60 10.47 2.83
C ALA A 263 17.61 11.01 4.28
N LYS A 264 18.65 10.72 5.07
CA LYS A 264 18.73 11.08 6.51
C LYS A 264 18.53 12.57 6.80
N GLY A 265 18.85 13.45 5.86
CA GLY A 265 18.72 14.91 6.00
C GLY A 265 17.37 15.48 5.56
N VAL A 266 16.40 14.66 5.18
CA VAL A 266 15.09 15.14 4.74
C VAL A 266 14.28 15.64 5.92
N ASP A 267 13.77 16.87 5.82
CA ASP A 267 12.86 17.44 6.80
C ASP A 267 11.50 16.74 6.74
N LEU A 268 11.28 15.84 7.70
CA LEU A 268 10.02 15.11 7.81
C LEU A 268 8.91 16.00 8.39
N GLN A 269 7.73 15.92 7.79
CA GLN A 269 6.51 16.51 8.29
C GLN A 269 5.91 15.68 9.43
N ASP A 270 5.12 16.35 10.24
CA ASP A 270 4.44 15.78 11.40
C ASP A 270 3.06 16.44 11.53
N SER A 271 2.18 15.89 12.37
CA SER A 271 0.88 16.50 12.65
C SER A 271 0.65 16.66 14.16
N PRO A 272 -0.08 17.70 14.60
CA PRO A 272 -0.46 17.84 16.00
C PRO A 272 -1.23 16.63 16.53
N VAL A 273 -2.10 16.02 15.71
CA VAL A 273 -2.89 14.84 16.08
C VAL A 273 -2.00 13.61 16.27
N ALA A 274 -1.02 13.39 15.39
CA ALA A 274 -0.04 12.31 15.58
C ALA A 274 0.81 12.56 16.82
N ALA A 275 1.25 13.81 17.05
CA ALA A 275 2.00 14.17 18.25
C ALA A 275 1.23 13.90 19.55
N GLU A 276 -0.06 14.26 19.60
CA GLU A 276 -0.94 13.95 20.72
C GLU A 276 -1.09 12.43 20.90
N HIS A 277 -1.34 11.69 19.82
CA HIS A 277 -1.47 10.23 19.87
C HIS A 277 -0.20 9.55 20.40
N ARG A 278 0.99 10.03 20.01
CA ARG A 278 2.28 9.53 20.53
C ARG A 278 2.45 9.74 22.03
N THR A 279 1.78 10.73 22.63
CA THR A 279 1.86 10.93 24.09
C THR A 279 1.22 9.81 24.90
N LEU A 280 0.27 9.07 24.32
CA LEU A 280 -0.41 7.93 24.98
C LEU A 280 0.53 6.75 25.25
N TRP A 281 1.69 6.72 24.57
CA TRP A 281 2.70 5.68 24.71
C TRP A 281 3.72 5.96 25.82
N LYS A 282 3.64 7.14 26.46
CA LYS A 282 4.50 7.48 27.61
C LYS A 282 4.23 6.53 28.77
N ASN A 283 5.27 6.30 29.58
CA ASN A 283 5.21 5.43 30.76
C ASN A 283 4.80 3.98 30.44
N SER A 284 5.08 3.52 29.21
CA SER A 284 4.96 2.10 28.88
C SER A 284 5.82 1.26 29.84
N PRO A 285 5.38 0.04 30.22
CA PRO A 285 6.17 -0.83 31.08
C PRO A 285 7.60 -0.99 30.56
N GLU A 286 8.58 -0.78 31.43
CA GLU A 286 10.02 -0.88 31.11
C GLU A 286 10.51 0.03 29.97
N GLY A 287 9.73 1.04 29.58
CA GLY A 287 10.08 1.94 28.46
C GLY A 287 10.05 1.26 27.09
N ILE A 288 9.40 0.10 26.96
CA ILE A 288 9.42 -0.71 25.73
C ILE A 288 8.89 0.03 24.49
N PHE A 289 8.07 1.07 24.67
CA PHE A 289 7.53 1.91 23.59
C PHE A 289 8.04 3.35 23.63
N ASP A 290 9.19 3.63 24.25
CA ASP A 290 9.78 4.97 24.26
C ASP A 290 10.03 5.52 22.85
N ALA A 291 10.34 4.64 21.88
CA ALA A 291 10.49 5.00 20.47
C ALA A 291 9.20 5.57 19.86
N ALA A 292 8.03 5.06 20.24
CA ALA A 292 6.74 5.55 19.78
C ALA A 292 6.46 7.01 20.21
N THR A 293 7.10 7.50 21.28
CA THR A 293 6.90 8.86 21.80
C THR A 293 7.73 9.93 21.08
N GLN A 294 8.68 9.53 20.23
CA GLN A 294 9.62 10.43 19.57
C GLN A 294 8.98 11.23 18.42
N LYS A 295 9.76 12.12 17.81
CA LYS A 295 9.40 12.74 16.52
C LYS A 295 9.72 11.79 15.35
N PRO A 296 9.08 11.96 14.18
CA PRO A 296 9.42 11.22 12.97
C PRO A 296 10.91 11.29 12.64
N SER A 297 11.48 10.18 12.16
CA SER A 297 12.86 10.13 11.66
C SER A 297 13.00 9.19 10.46
N VAL A 298 14.14 9.28 9.76
CA VAL A 298 14.52 8.33 8.71
C VAL A 298 15.48 7.30 9.30
N LEU A 299 15.19 6.01 9.13
CA LEU A 299 15.93 4.92 9.78
C LEU A 299 16.00 3.64 8.94
N GLU A 300 16.78 2.69 9.43
CA GLU A 300 16.73 1.29 8.99
C GLU A 300 15.55 0.58 9.64
N GLY A 301 14.92 -0.34 8.93
CA GLY A 301 13.87 -1.18 9.50
C GLY A 301 13.21 -2.07 8.46
N ASP A 302 12.97 -3.32 8.84
CA ASP A 302 12.48 -4.35 7.93
C ASP A 302 10.95 -4.43 7.92
N VAL A 303 10.44 -5.03 6.83
CA VAL A 303 9.01 -5.07 6.54
C VAL A 303 8.48 -6.49 6.68
N LEU A 304 7.31 -6.61 7.31
CA LEU A 304 6.55 -7.85 7.38
C LEU A 304 5.30 -7.73 6.52
N SER A 305 5.05 -8.69 5.64
CA SER A 305 3.90 -8.75 4.75
C SER A 305 2.87 -9.78 5.23
N SER A 306 1.58 -9.47 5.06
CA SER A 306 0.46 -10.40 5.30
C SER A 306 -0.74 -10.08 4.41
N ASN A 307 -1.53 -11.08 4.03
CA ASN A 307 -2.86 -10.88 3.46
C ASN A 307 -3.84 -10.32 4.51
N THR A 308 -3.72 -10.77 5.76
CA THR A 308 -4.55 -10.29 6.86
C THR A 308 -3.99 -8.98 7.38
N PHE A 309 -4.83 -7.94 7.43
CA PHE A 309 -4.51 -6.70 8.13
C PHE A 309 -4.55 -6.95 9.64
N TRP A 310 -3.40 -7.21 10.26
CA TRP A 310 -3.33 -7.54 11.69
C TRP A 310 -3.17 -6.31 12.56
N HIS A 311 -3.69 -6.40 13.79
CA HIS A 311 -3.50 -5.37 14.81
C HIS A 311 -3.57 -5.98 16.22
N GLY A 312 -2.62 -5.64 17.09
CA GLY A 312 -2.65 -5.99 18.52
C GLY A 312 -1.41 -6.71 19.04
N HIS A 313 -1.19 -6.65 20.36
CA HIS A 313 0.06 -7.08 20.99
C HIS A 313 0.42 -8.54 20.71
N ARG A 314 -0.48 -9.49 20.97
CA ARG A 314 -0.20 -10.94 20.86
C ARG A 314 0.20 -11.36 19.44
N ILE A 315 -0.55 -10.91 18.43
CA ILE A 315 -0.24 -11.23 17.04
C ILE A 315 1.08 -10.57 16.65
N SER A 316 1.27 -9.29 16.95
CA SER A 316 2.50 -8.62 16.55
C SER A 316 3.75 -9.13 17.29
N GLU A 317 3.67 -9.61 18.53
CA GLU A 317 4.76 -10.33 19.20
C GLU A 317 5.06 -11.66 18.51
N ALA A 318 4.04 -12.40 18.05
CA ALA A 318 4.23 -13.63 17.30
C ALA A 318 4.89 -13.36 15.95
N MET A 319 4.45 -12.33 15.23
CA MET A 319 5.06 -11.93 13.96
C MET A 319 6.52 -11.48 14.14
N GLU A 320 6.85 -10.80 15.25
CA GLU A 320 8.24 -10.48 15.60
C GLU A 320 9.10 -11.73 15.79
N LYS A 321 8.58 -12.75 16.49
CA LYS A 321 9.28 -14.03 16.69
C LYS A 321 9.49 -14.76 15.37
N VAL A 322 8.46 -14.84 14.54
CA VAL A 322 8.52 -15.48 13.21
C VAL A 322 9.57 -14.81 12.34
N ALA A 323 9.58 -13.48 12.25
CA ALA A 323 10.59 -12.75 11.48
C ALA A 323 12.02 -13.05 11.98
N LYS A 324 12.24 -13.11 13.30
CA LYS A 324 13.55 -13.49 13.88
C LYS A 324 13.93 -14.92 13.50
N VAL A 325 13.01 -15.88 13.61
CA VAL A 325 13.30 -17.27 13.26
C VAL A 325 13.63 -17.39 11.78
N TYR A 326 12.83 -16.79 10.90
CA TYR A 326 12.93 -16.93 9.45
C TYR A 326 14.21 -16.29 8.90
N THR A 327 14.72 -15.26 9.58
CA THR A 327 15.91 -14.50 9.16
C THR A 327 17.15 -14.78 10.02
N ALA A 328 17.12 -15.84 10.83
CA ALA A 328 18.20 -16.18 11.77
C ALA A 328 18.57 -15.04 12.75
N GLY A 329 17.60 -14.20 13.09
CA GLY A 329 17.69 -13.08 14.01
C GLY A 329 18.18 -11.78 13.36
N GLN A 330 18.30 -11.73 12.03
CA GLN A 330 18.84 -10.57 11.34
C GLN A 330 17.81 -9.48 11.03
N ALA A 331 16.53 -9.84 10.86
CA ALA A 331 15.49 -8.86 10.56
C ALA A 331 14.98 -8.12 11.80
N GLU A 332 14.78 -6.82 11.65
CA GLU A 332 14.25 -5.92 12.66
C GLU A 332 12.84 -5.47 12.27
N TYR A 333 11.82 -6.16 12.79
CA TYR A 333 10.40 -5.86 12.53
C TYR A 333 10.05 -4.41 12.89
N THR A 334 9.96 -3.55 11.88
CA THR A 334 9.68 -2.13 12.03
C THR A 334 8.36 -1.74 11.36
N MET A 335 8.08 -2.28 10.17
CA MET A 335 6.93 -1.88 9.35
C MET A 335 6.09 -3.10 8.93
N THR A 336 4.78 -2.89 8.77
CA THR A 336 3.83 -3.88 8.22
C THR A 336 3.40 -3.49 6.81
N ALA A 337 3.15 -4.48 5.96
CA ALA A 337 2.70 -4.30 4.59
C ALA A 337 1.76 -5.43 4.15
N GLN A 338 1.18 -5.29 2.95
CA GLN A 338 0.41 -6.37 2.33
C GLN A 338 0.88 -6.69 0.89
N GLU A 339 1.95 -6.06 0.38
CA GLU A 339 2.31 -6.17 -1.04
C GLU A 339 3.76 -6.61 -1.30
N ASP A 340 4.69 -6.33 -0.37
CA ASP A 340 6.12 -6.33 -0.69
C ASP A 340 6.64 -7.69 -1.14
N ASN A 341 6.31 -8.76 -0.41
CA ASN A 341 6.76 -10.10 -0.77
C ASN A 341 6.20 -10.56 -2.13
N ALA A 342 5.00 -10.12 -2.53
CA ALA A 342 4.45 -10.43 -3.86
C ALA A 342 5.17 -9.66 -4.98
N LEU A 343 5.51 -8.38 -4.75
CA LEU A 343 6.31 -7.59 -5.68
C LEU A 343 7.70 -8.21 -5.86
N LEU A 344 8.35 -8.56 -4.75
CA LEU A 344 9.68 -9.17 -4.76
C LEU A 344 9.69 -10.55 -5.41
N ALA A 345 8.67 -11.39 -5.18
CA ALA A 345 8.54 -12.67 -5.88
C ALA A 345 8.42 -12.49 -7.40
N GLY A 346 7.62 -11.53 -7.87
CA GLY A 346 7.53 -11.18 -9.28
C GLY A 346 8.86 -10.71 -9.87
N LEU A 347 9.55 -9.82 -9.16
CA LEU A 347 10.85 -9.28 -9.56
C LEU A 347 11.95 -10.35 -9.56
N LEU A 348 11.95 -11.27 -8.60
CA LEU A 348 12.86 -12.42 -8.57
C LEU A 348 12.65 -13.28 -9.82
N ASN A 349 11.40 -13.64 -10.14
CA ASN A 349 11.08 -14.43 -11.32
C ASN A 349 11.54 -13.76 -12.63
N ALA A 350 11.46 -12.43 -12.70
CA ALA A 350 11.99 -11.69 -13.83
C ALA A 350 13.53 -11.61 -13.85
N ALA A 351 14.18 -11.55 -12.67
CA ALA A 351 15.63 -11.55 -12.55
C ALA A 351 16.23 -12.88 -13.02
N LEU A 352 15.59 -14.01 -12.69
CA LEU A 352 15.96 -15.35 -13.18
C LEU A 352 15.89 -15.47 -14.71
N GLN A 353 15.12 -14.60 -15.37
CA GLN A 353 15.02 -14.51 -16.83
C GLN A 353 15.91 -13.40 -17.44
N GLY A 354 16.72 -12.72 -16.63
CA GLY A 354 17.56 -11.60 -17.07
C GLY A 354 16.78 -10.35 -17.50
N LYS A 355 15.53 -10.20 -17.07
CA LYS A 355 14.67 -9.05 -17.44
C LYS A 355 14.79 -7.86 -16.49
N VAL A 356 15.22 -8.10 -15.25
CA VAL A 356 15.50 -7.10 -14.22
C VAL A 356 16.75 -7.51 -13.45
N ASP A 357 17.35 -6.57 -12.75
CA ASP A 357 18.47 -6.82 -11.84
C ASP A 357 17.98 -6.69 -10.39
N PHE A 358 17.91 -7.82 -9.68
CA PHE A 358 17.40 -7.87 -8.31
C PHE A 358 18.24 -7.04 -7.33
N SER A 359 19.51 -6.76 -7.66
CA SER A 359 20.38 -5.90 -6.85
C SER A 359 19.98 -4.42 -6.87
N ARG A 360 19.05 -4.04 -7.75
CA ARG A 360 18.57 -2.66 -7.96
C ARG A 360 17.22 -2.39 -7.31
N ILE A 361 16.83 -3.22 -6.34
CA ILE A 361 15.55 -3.09 -5.65
C ILE A 361 15.76 -2.42 -4.30
N LEU A 362 14.95 -1.40 -4.03
CA LEU A 362 14.89 -0.68 -2.77
C LEU A 362 13.48 -0.70 -2.21
N LEU A 363 13.34 -1.03 -0.93
CA LEU A 363 12.06 -1.07 -0.23
C LEU A 363 12.00 0.01 0.85
N ILE A 364 11.05 0.93 0.71
CA ILE A 364 10.86 2.08 1.59
C ILE A 364 9.41 2.09 2.09
N ARG A 365 9.23 2.11 3.40
CA ARG A 365 7.89 2.20 4.03
C ARG A 365 7.82 3.37 5.00
N SER A 366 6.67 4.06 5.05
CA SER A 366 6.42 5.16 6.00
C SER A 366 5.27 4.86 6.97
N ALA A 367 5.44 5.23 8.24
CA ALA A 367 4.53 4.88 9.32
C ALA A 367 3.23 5.71 9.33
N SER A 368 2.10 5.16 8.88
CA SER A 368 0.78 5.84 8.92
C SER A 368 0.01 5.64 10.23
N ASN A 369 0.27 4.54 10.94
CA ASN A 369 -0.41 4.16 12.18
C ASN A 369 0.47 3.17 12.96
N PHE A 370 0.17 2.91 14.23
CA PHE A 370 0.78 1.80 14.97
C PHE A 370 0.07 0.47 14.62
N ASP A 371 0.81 -0.63 14.69
CA ASP A 371 0.33 -2.01 14.47
C ASP A 371 -0.39 -2.62 15.70
N ARG A 372 -0.43 -1.87 16.81
CA ARG A 372 -1.09 -2.25 18.06
C ARG A 372 -1.52 -1.01 18.84
N GLY A 373 -2.37 -1.21 19.85
CA GLY A 373 -2.79 -0.15 20.76
C GLY A 373 -1.72 0.19 21.78
N HIS A 374 -1.83 1.37 22.40
CA HIS A 374 -0.99 1.72 23.57
C HIS A 374 -1.40 0.93 24.82
N GLU A 375 -2.61 0.37 24.84
CA GLU A 375 -3.10 -0.55 25.85
C GLU A 375 -3.25 -1.97 25.25
N ASP A 376 -2.95 -2.99 26.06
CA ASP A 376 -3.18 -4.40 25.70
C ASP A 376 -4.66 -4.78 25.85
N LYS A 377 -5.50 -4.21 24.99
CA LYS A 377 -6.93 -4.56 24.86
C LYS A 377 -7.39 -4.49 23.41
N PRO A 378 -8.44 -5.24 23.04
CA PRO A 378 -9.03 -5.14 21.72
C PRO A 378 -9.50 -3.72 21.40
N HIS A 379 -9.30 -3.30 20.16
CA HIS A 379 -9.89 -2.05 19.67
C HIS A 379 -11.40 -2.20 19.46
N GLN A 380 -12.14 -1.12 19.71
CA GLN A 380 -13.56 -1.06 19.37
C GLN A 380 -13.76 -1.01 17.85
N LEU A 381 -14.86 -1.60 17.40
CA LEU A 381 -15.31 -1.52 16.01
C LEU A 381 -16.40 -0.44 15.88
N PRO A 382 -16.41 0.35 14.80
CA PRO A 382 -15.50 0.30 13.64
C PRO A 382 -14.07 0.74 13.98
N PHE A 383 -13.08 0.02 13.46
CA PHE A 383 -11.67 0.32 13.71
C PHE A 383 -11.27 1.63 13.03
N VAL A 384 -10.81 2.60 13.82
CA VAL A 384 -10.29 3.88 13.32
C VAL A 384 -8.77 3.83 13.34
N MET A 385 -8.19 3.61 12.17
CA MET A 385 -6.76 3.43 11.98
C MET A 385 -5.98 4.74 11.97
N ASP A 386 -6.51 5.77 11.31
CA ASP A 386 -5.82 7.05 11.22
C ASP A 386 -5.99 7.85 12.51
N LYS A 387 -4.84 8.15 13.13
CA LYS A 387 -4.70 9.00 14.31
C LYS A 387 -3.80 10.19 13.99
N GLY A 388 -4.01 10.78 12.80
CA GLY A 388 -3.26 11.92 12.27
C GLY A 388 -1.98 11.53 11.54
N GLY A 389 -1.80 10.26 11.20
CA GLY A 389 -0.55 9.74 10.64
C GLY A 389 -0.56 9.61 9.12
N LEU A 390 -1.71 9.43 8.48
CA LEU A 390 -1.80 9.22 7.03
C LEU A 390 -1.20 10.38 6.22
N GLY A 391 -1.57 11.62 6.57
CA GLY A 391 -1.06 12.83 5.91
C GLY A 391 0.47 12.94 5.99
N PRO A 392 1.06 13.04 7.19
CA PRO A 392 2.51 13.07 7.37
C PRO A 392 3.21 11.88 6.71
N SER A 393 2.69 10.66 6.87
CA SER A 393 3.29 9.45 6.31
C SER A 393 3.40 9.49 4.78
N THR A 394 2.31 9.82 4.07
CA THR A 394 2.33 9.89 2.60
C THR A 394 3.24 11.01 2.09
N ARG A 395 3.32 12.14 2.80
CA ARG A 395 4.22 13.25 2.43
C ARG A 395 5.68 12.92 2.69
N ASN A 396 5.99 12.32 3.83
CA ASN A 396 7.35 11.93 4.21
C ASN A 396 7.91 10.84 3.30
N LEU A 397 7.07 9.89 2.88
CA LEU A 397 7.41 8.90 1.87
C LEU A 397 7.83 9.56 0.56
N TYR A 398 7.01 10.49 0.05
CA TYR A 398 7.32 11.25 -1.16
C TYR A 398 8.63 12.01 -1.04
N LEU A 399 8.79 12.81 0.03
CA LEU A 399 9.99 13.64 0.21
C LEU A 399 11.27 12.79 0.28
N THR A 400 11.19 11.66 1.00
CA THR A 400 12.31 10.76 1.21
C THR A 400 12.69 10.01 -0.06
N ALA A 401 11.71 9.39 -0.73
CA ALA A 401 11.95 8.65 -1.96
C ALA A 401 12.36 9.57 -3.12
N LEU A 402 11.79 10.78 -3.21
CA LEU A 402 12.17 11.76 -4.23
C LEU A 402 13.66 12.10 -4.10
N LYS A 403 14.14 12.29 -2.87
CA LYS A 403 15.56 12.58 -2.64
C LYS A 403 16.47 11.47 -3.17
N VAL A 404 16.05 10.21 -3.01
CA VAL A 404 16.80 9.06 -3.55
C VAL A 404 16.75 9.03 -5.07
N ILE A 405 15.58 9.29 -5.66
CA ILE A 405 15.40 9.33 -7.13
C ILE A 405 16.28 10.41 -7.76
N GLU A 406 16.30 11.61 -7.19
CA GLU A 406 17.18 12.71 -7.64
C GLU A 406 18.63 12.26 -7.71
N ARG A 407 19.14 11.59 -6.66
CA ARG A 407 20.52 11.09 -6.64
C ARG A 407 20.78 9.98 -7.65
N ILE A 408 19.81 9.09 -7.90
CA ILE A 408 19.93 8.04 -8.92
C ILE A 408 20.09 8.67 -10.32
N LEU A 409 19.28 9.70 -10.61
CA LEU A 409 19.30 10.39 -11.90
C LEU A 409 20.58 11.23 -12.07
N GLU A 410 20.98 11.96 -11.04
CA GLU A 410 22.19 12.82 -11.05
C GLU A 410 23.49 12.00 -11.18
N GLU A 411 23.58 10.85 -10.51
CA GLU A 411 24.76 9.97 -10.52
C GLU A 411 24.60 8.78 -11.48
N TRP A 412 23.72 8.89 -12.48
CA TRP A 412 23.41 7.77 -13.36
C TRP A 412 24.67 7.19 -14.02
N SER A 413 25.39 8.00 -14.80
CA SER A 413 26.55 7.53 -15.57
C SER A 413 27.76 7.16 -14.71
N THR A 414 27.86 7.69 -13.49
CA THR A 414 29.03 7.53 -12.62
C THR A 414 28.87 6.41 -11.59
N ARG A 415 27.64 6.05 -11.23
CA ARG A 415 27.34 5.06 -10.18
C ARG A 415 26.23 4.11 -10.57
N PHE A 416 25.07 4.63 -10.96
CA PHE A 416 23.84 3.83 -10.98
C PHE A 416 23.66 3.01 -12.26
N GLU A 417 24.21 3.43 -13.40
CA GLU A 417 24.12 2.67 -14.63
C GLU A 417 24.80 1.30 -14.49
N ALA A 418 26.02 1.28 -13.92
CA ALA A 418 26.76 0.05 -13.67
C ALA A 418 26.12 -0.84 -12.59
N GLY A 419 25.41 -0.24 -11.63
CA GLY A 419 24.82 -0.95 -10.50
C GLY A 419 25.65 -0.81 -9.23
N ILE A 420 25.01 -0.91 -8.08
CA ILE A 420 25.70 -1.01 -6.79
C ILE A 420 25.85 -2.49 -6.44
N ALA A 421 27.08 -3.00 -6.43
CA ALA A 421 27.33 -4.40 -6.09
C ALA A 421 26.87 -4.71 -4.65
N PRO A 422 26.11 -5.80 -4.43
CA PRO A 422 25.73 -6.24 -3.09
C PRO A 422 26.96 -6.59 -2.23
N GLN A 423 26.88 -6.24 -0.94
CA GLN A 423 27.86 -6.66 0.09
C GLN A 423 27.34 -7.82 0.95
N ASN A 424 26.11 -8.24 0.68
CA ASN A 424 25.38 -9.30 1.37
C ASN A 424 24.76 -10.26 0.34
N TYR A 425 24.17 -11.34 0.82
CA TYR A 425 23.27 -12.17 0.02
C TYR A 425 22.06 -11.34 -0.43
N ILE A 426 21.54 -11.60 -1.63
CA ILE A 426 20.27 -11.05 -2.11
C ILE A 426 19.43 -12.15 -2.77
N GLY A 427 18.11 -12.09 -2.61
CA GLY A 427 17.19 -13.07 -3.16
C GLY A 427 16.33 -13.74 -2.11
N ASP A 428 15.77 -14.88 -2.46
CA ASP A 428 14.83 -15.67 -1.65
C ASP A 428 15.52 -16.62 -0.68
N ILE A 429 14.71 -17.37 0.07
CA ILE A 429 15.19 -18.37 1.01
C ILE A 429 15.91 -19.54 0.33
N PHE A 430 15.65 -19.81 -0.95
CA PHE A 430 16.23 -20.92 -1.69
C PHE A 430 17.60 -20.61 -2.33
N GLY A 431 18.07 -19.36 -2.26
CA GLY A 431 19.31 -19.02 -2.97
C GLY A 431 19.12 -19.02 -4.50
N SER A 432 17.92 -18.72 -5.01
CA SER A 432 17.56 -18.87 -6.42
C SER A 432 18.45 -18.07 -7.38
N LEU A 433 19.01 -16.95 -6.92
CA LEU A 433 19.97 -16.12 -7.68
C LEU A 433 21.43 -16.59 -7.56
N GLY A 434 21.67 -17.73 -6.92
CA GLY A 434 22.99 -18.19 -6.51
C GLY A 434 23.47 -17.59 -5.19
N GLY A 435 24.57 -18.12 -4.67
CA GLY A 435 25.03 -17.82 -3.31
C GLY A 435 24.33 -18.68 -2.25
N LYS A 436 24.61 -18.40 -0.98
CA LYS A 436 24.04 -19.11 0.17
C LYS A 436 23.38 -18.11 1.11
N PRO A 437 22.05 -18.14 1.28
CA PRO A 437 21.35 -17.23 2.19
C PRO A 437 21.88 -17.37 3.62
N GLY A 438 22.10 -16.27 4.33
CA GLY A 438 22.52 -16.31 5.75
C GLY A 438 21.41 -16.75 6.72
N PHE A 439 20.28 -17.23 6.20
CA PHE A 439 19.06 -17.60 6.89
C PHE A 439 18.48 -18.86 6.25
N GLY A 440 17.64 -19.61 6.98
CA GLY A 440 17.16 -20.93 6.53
C GLY A 440 18.18 -22.08 6.66
N ASP A 441 19.47 -21.81 6.45
CA ASP A 441 20.56 -22.80 6.48
C ASP A 441 20.67 -23.66 7.75
N LYS A 442 20.31 -23.10 8.92
CA LYS A 442 20.35 -23.85 10.20
C LYS A 442 19.34 -25.00 10.24
N TYR A 443 18.44 -25.08 9.25
CA TYR A 443 17.33 -26.00 9.22
C TYR A 443 17.36 -26.96 8.02
N ASP A 444 18.50 -27.02 7.30
CA ASP A 444 18.72 -27.90 6.14
C ASP A 444 17.63 -27.71 5.07
N ILE A 445 17.69 -26.59 4.35
CA ILE A 445 16.63 -26.20 3.41
C ILE A 445 16.39 -27.22 2.30
N ASP A 446 17.38 -28.06 2.00
CA ASP A 446 17.27 -29.18 1.07
C ASP A 446 16.32 -30.29 1.59
N GLN A 447 16.04 -30.31 2.90
CA GLN A 447 15.04 -31.18 3.55
C GLN A 447 13.68 -30.49 3.76
N VAL A 448 13.59 -29.19 3.49
CA VAL A 448 12.34 -28.44 3.55
C VAL A 448 11.59 -28.71 2.25
N TRP A 449 10.38 -29.26 2.37
CA TRP A 449 9.56 -29.56 1.20
C TRP A 449 9.01 -28.24 0.64
N SER A 450 9.25 -27.99 -0.65
CA SER A 450 8.39 -27.07 -1.40
C SER A 450 7.03 -27.73 -1.55
N HIS A 451 5.96 -27.01 -1.20
CA HIS A 451 4.63 -27.41 -1.63
C HIS A 451 4.42 -27.18 -3.12
#